data_AF-A0A8H6HIM5-F1
#
_entry.id   AF-A0A8H6HIM5-F1
#
_cell.length_a   1.000
_cell.length_b   1.000
_cell.length_c   1.000
_cell.angle_alpha   90.00
_cell.angle_beta   90.00
_cell.angle_gamma   90.00
#
_symmetry.space_group_name_H-M   'P 1'
#
loop_
_entity.id
_entity.type
_entity.pdbx_description
1 polymer ?
#
loop_
_entity_poly.entity_id
_entity_poly.type
_entity_poly.pdbx_seq_one_letter_code
_entity_poly.pdbx_strand_id
1 'polypeptide(L)'
;MTSISSNKESICASRRSKHHEKRSNNSEPAVPKDLAPALPLSKEEIQAKNREKSRRSYAKRKSEIQSRRRVTRSKVRHSKSLVMKLRPEISYASWENRNNQLNAYFRDACKGAESLRFLQNLVEEYLRDREWKTIETARSVFDSLLTSVEEFVRGVLNAMGAGAPLKATMSLSAKISEVIRYFDEMEIVRLECDSPTDVPKAMESVLHSLRKIEENDIRSREWNFMH
;
A
#
# COMPACT_ATOMS: atom_id res chain seq x y z
N MET A 1 5.91 -51.83 3.75
CA MET A 1 5.43 -50.60 3.07
C MET A 1 6.49 -49.53 3.20
N THR A 2 6.97 -49.07 2.06
CA THR A 2 8.18 -48.29 1.84
C THR A 2 7.95 -46.79 1.96
N SER A 3 8.88 -46.13 2.66
CA SER A 3 9.59 -44.93 2.18
C SER A 3 8.82 -43.61 1.97
N ILE A 4 8.58 -42.85 3.04
CA ILE A 4 8.41 -41.38 2.97
C ILE A 4 9.60 -40.70 3.66
N SER A 5 10.81 -40.82 3.08
CA SER A 5 12.01 -40.11 3.56
C SER A 5 12.83 -39.45 2.43
N SER A 6 12.45 -39.63 1.17
CA SER A 6 13.36 -39.34 0.03
C SER A 6 13.51 -37.84 -0.31
N ASN A 7 12.55 -36.97 0.02
CA ASN A 7 12.55 -35.61 -0.55
C ASN A 7 13.40 -34.59 0.25
N LYS A 8 13.47 -34.73 1.59
CA LYS A 8 14.25 -33.80 2.43
C LYS A 8 15.76 -34.04 2.31
N GLU A 9 16.17 -35.29 2.18
CA GLU A 9 17.57 -35.68 2.01
C GLU A 9 18.10 -35.26 0.62
N SER A 10 17.28 -35.41 -0.42
CA SER A 10 17.55 -34.91 -1.77
C SER A 10 17.84 -33.40 -1.80
N ILE A 11 17.02 -32.60 -1.13
CA ILE A 11 17.18 -31.14 -1.07
C ILE A 11 18.44 -30.75 -0.29
N CYS A 12 18.72 -31.45 0.82
CA CYS A 12 19.93 -31.23 1.62
C CYS A 12 21.21 -31.61 0.85
N ALA A 13 21.19 -32.72 0.10
CA ALA A 13 22.31 -33.16 -0.74
C ALA A 13 22.60 -32.18 -1.88
N SER A 14 21.55 -31.71 -2.57
CA SER A 14 21.68 -30.73 -3.66
C SER A 14 22.24 -29.38 -3.18
N ARG A 15 21.88 -28.94 -1.97
CA ARG A 15 22.45 -27.72 -1.36
C ARG A 15 23.94 -27.86 -1.00
N ARG A 16 24.36 -29.02 -0.49
CA ARG A 16 25.78 -29.28 -0.16
C ARG A 16 26.66 -29.32 -1.41
N SER A 17 26.17 -29.96 -2.48
CA SER A 17 26.88 -30.02 -3.77
C SER A 17 27.13 -28.62 -4.36
N LYS A 18 26.11 -27.75 -4.42
CA LYS A 18 26.27 -26.37 -4.91
C LYS A 18 27.23 -25.51 -4.08
N HIS A 19 27.35 -25.81 -2.78
CA HIS A 19 28.25 -25.06 -1.89
C HIS A 19 29.71 -25.52 -2.00
N HIS A 20 29.94 -26.79 -2.34
CA HIS A 20 31.27 -27.32 -2.64
C HIS A 20 31.77 -26.90 -4.01
N GLU A 21 30.90 -26.90 -5.03
CA GLU A 21 31.24 -26.49 -6.40
C GLU A 21 31.62 -24.98 -6.48
N LYS A 22 31.02 -24.15 -5.63
CA LYS A 22 31.43 -22.74 -5.47
C LYS A 22 32.75 -22.54 -4.72
N ARG A 23 33.19 -23.52 -3.92
CA ARG A 23 34.47 -23.47 -3.20
C ARG A 23 35.62 -24.04 -4.03
N SER A 24 35.36 -24.99 -4.93
CA SER A 24 36.39 -25.58 -5.79
C SER A 24 36.78 -24.71 -7.00
N ASN A 25 35.92 -23.79 -7.44
CA ASN A 25 36.22 -22.92 -8.59
C ASN A 25 36.92 -21.60 -8.22
N ASN A 26 37.32 -21.42 -6.96
CA ASN A 26 38.08 -20.25 -6.48
C ASN A 26 39.41 -20.67 -5.83
N SER A 27 40.09 -21.67 -6.39
CA SER A 27 41.43 -22.08 -5.97
C SER A 27 42.51 -21.40 -6.82
N GLU A 28 42.53 -20.07 -6.81
CA GLU A 28 43.75 -19.30 -7.06
C GLU A 28 44.15 -18.61 -5.75
N PRO A 29 45.41 -18.73 -5.29
CA PRO A 29 45.87 -17.99 -4.13
C PRO A 29 45.92 -16.51 -4.49
N ALA A 30 45.02 -15.72 -3.89
CA ALA A 30 45.03 -14.27 -4.06
C ALA A 30 46.39 -13.71 -3.57
N VAL A 31 47.20 -13.28 -4.53
CA VAL A 31 48.38 -12.43 -4.30
C VAL A 31 47.93 -11.23 -3.46
N PRO A 32 48.67 -10.83 -2.40
CA PRO A 32 48.37 -9.61 -1.67
C PRO A 32 48.52 -8.45 -2.65
N LYS A 33 47.40 -7.90 -3.14
CA LYS A 33 47.43 -6.57 -3.74
C LYS A 33 47.66 -5.61 -2.58
N ASP A 34 48.82 -4.98 -2.55
CA ASP A 34 49.09 -3.81 -1.73
C ASP A 34 47.99 -2.77 -1.98
N LEU A 35 46.95 -2.80 -1.15
CA LEU A 35 45.89 -1.82 -1.15
C LEU A 35 46.44 -0.60 -0.42
N ALA A 36 46.76 0.43 -1.19
CA ALA A 36 47.00 1.77 -0.66
C ALA A 36 45.89 2.12 0.36
N PRO A 37 46.20 2.86 1.44
CA PRO A 37 45.21 3.26 2.43
C PRO A 37 44.03 3.94 1.73
N ALA A 38 42.84 3.34 1.82
CA ALA A 38 41.64 3.92 1.24
C ALA A 38 41.42 5.31 1.87
N LEU A 39 41.52 6.36 1.06
CA LEU A 39 41.22 7.72 1.49
C LEU A 39 39.81 7.76 2.09
N PRO A 40 39.60 8.48 3.21
CA PRO A 40 38.27 8.62 3.78
C PRO A 40 37.34 9.25 2.75
N LEU A 41 36.20 8.59 2.50
CA LEU A 41 35.19 9.04 1.55
C LEU A 41 34.76 10.48 1.84
N SER A 42 34.55 11.26 0.79
CA SER A 42 34.07 12.62 0.94
C SER A 42 32.64 12.64 1.51
N LYS A 43 32.22 13.73 2.15
CA LYS A 43 30.86 13.87 2.69
C LYS A 43 29.77 13.68 1.62
N GLU A 44 30.08 14.03 0.37
CA GLU A 44 29.18 13.86 -0.77
C GLU A 44 29.07 12.38 -1.20
N GLU A 45 30.18 11.64 -1.20
CA GLU A 45 30.19 10.21 -1.49
C GLU A 45 29.46 9.40 -0.42
N ILE A 46 29.57 9.79 0.85
CA ILE A 46 28.83 9.20 1.96
C ILE A 46 27.32 9.43 1.77
N GLN A 47 26.91 10.65 1.39
CA GLN A 47 25.50 10.94 1.11
C GLN A 47 24.97 10.15 -0.09
N ALA A 48 25.74 10.05 -1.18
CA ALA A 48 25.35 9.27 -2.36
C ALA A 48 25.16 7.79 -2.00
N LYS A 49 26.08 7.20 -1.21
CA LYS A 49 25.96 5.83 -0.73
C LYS A 49 24.76 5.63 0.22
N ASN A 50 24.45 6.59 1.08
CA ASN A 50 23.28 6.53 1.95
C ASN A 50 21.96 6.63 1.17
N ARG A 51 21.88 7.47 0.13
CA ARG A 51 20.74 7.55 -0.79
C ARG A 51 20.52 6.22 -1.52
N GLU A 52 21.60 5.63 -2.04
CA GLU A 52 21.58 4.33 -2.72
C GLU A 52 21.15 3.19 -1.77
N LYS A 53 21.66 3.19 -0.53
CA LYS A 53 21.31 2.20 0.51
C LYS A 53 19.84 2.32 0.92
N SER A 54 19.33 3.54 1.07
CA SER A 54 17.92 3.83 1.37
C SER A 54 17.01 3.34 0.25
N ARG A 55 17.37 3.61 -1.01
CA ARG A 55 16.62 3.13 -2.19
C ARG A 55 16.55 1.61 -2.27
N ARG A 56 17.64 0.91 -1.95
CA ARG A 56 17.67 -0.57 -1.90
C ARG A 56 16.84 -1.13 -0.75
N SER A 57 16.85 -0.46 0.41
CA SER A 57 15.99 -0.81 1.56
C SER A 57 14.51 -0.67 1.20
N TYR A 58 14.15 0.45 0.56
CA TYR A 58 12.78 0.71 0.10
C TYR A 58 12.28 -0.35 -0.87
N ALA A 59 13.08 -0.73 -1.88
CA ALA A 59 12.70 -1.76 -2.84
C ALA A 59 12.47 -3.13 -2.17
N LYS A 60 13.26 -3.46 -1.13
CA LYS A 60 13.15 -4.72 -0.39
C LYS A 60 11.94 -4.74 0.54
N ARG A 61 11.66 -3.65 1.26
CA ARG A 61 10.49 -3.55 2.16
C ARG A 61 9.18 -3.40 1.39
N LYS A 62 9.17 -2.72 0.25
CA LYS A 62 7.97 -2.57 -0.61
C LYS A 62 7.40 -3.92 -1.03
N SER A 63 8.25 -4.89 -1.41
CA SER A 63 7.80 -6.23 -1.80
C SER A 63 7.27 -7.05 -0.61
N GLU A 64 7.87 -6.88 0.58
CA GLU A 64 7.41 -7.53 1.81
C GLU A 64 6.07 -6.96 2.29
N ILE A 65 5.90 -5.65 2.19
CA ILE A 65 4.63 -4.98 2.48
C ILE A 65 3.55 -5.48 1.49
N GLN A 66 3.86 -5.56 0.19
CA GLN A 66 2.95 -6.10 -0.81
C GLN A 66 2.64 -7.60 -0.60
N SER A 67 3.58 -8.41 -0.13
CA SER A 67 3.37 -9.84 0.11
C SER A 67 2.50 -10.09 1.34
N ARG A 68 2.73 -9.36 2.45
CA ARG A 68 1.85 -9.39 3.63
C ARG A 68 0.42 -9.01 3.26
N ARG A 69 0.23 -8.00 2.39
CA ARG A 69 -1.08 -7.59 1.84
C ARG A 69 -1.79 -8.69 1.05
N ARG A 70 -1.06 -9.47 0.23
CA ARG A 70 -1.65 -10.60 -0.52
C ARG A 70 -2.13 -11.73 0.40
N VAL A 71 -1.41 -12.00 1.49
CA VAL A 71 -1.75 -13.06 2.45
C VAL A 71 -2.98 -12.68 3.27
N THR A 72 -3.14 -11.41 3.67
CA THR A 72 -4.35 -10.96 4.38
C THR A 72 -5.58 -10.99 3.47
N ARG A 73 -5.43 -10.58 2.20
CA ARG A 73 -6.50 -10.65 1.19
C ARG A 73 -6.89 -12.07 0.79
N SER A 74 -5.97 -13.04 0.81
CA SER A 74 -6.30 -14.43 0.46
C SER A 74 -7.04 -15.18 1.57
N LYS A 75 -6.77 -14.88 2.84
CA LYS A 75 -7.47 -15.49 3.99
C LYS A 75 -8.96 -15.12 4.06
N VAL A 76 -9.35 -13.97 3.50
CA VAL A 76 -10.76 -13.54 3.38
C VAL A 76 -11.46 -14.17 2.16
N ARG A 77 -10.72 -14.73 1.20
CA ARG A 77 -11.25 -15.18 -0.11
C ARG A 77 -11.66 -16.66 -0.20
N HIS A 78 -11.52 -17.45 0.86
CA HIS A 78 -11.90 -18.87 0.86
C HIS A 78 -13.24 -19.13 1.56
N SER A 79 -14.30 -18.50 1.07
CA SER A 79 -15.67 -18.97 1.28
C SER A 79 -16.25 -19.41 -0.08
N LYS A 80 -16.10 -20.72 -0.33
CA LYS A 80 -16.90 -21.58 -1.22
C LYS A 80 -17.50 -20.91 -2.47
N SER A 81 -16.78 -21.06 -3.58
CA SER A 81 -17.33 -21.03 -4.94
C SER A 81 -18.30 -22.20 -5.12
N LEU A 82 -19.58 -21.95 -4.87
CA LEU A 82 -20.68 -22.81 -5.28
C LEU A 82 -21.91 -21.91 -5.36
N VAL A 83 -22.28 -21.48 -6.56
CA VAL A 83 -23.66 -21.28 -7.06
C VAL A 83 -23.53 -20.79 -8.51
N MET A 84 -23.77 -21.71 -9.46
CA MET A 84 -24.51 -21.33 -10.66
C MET A 84 -25.98 -21.21 -10.26
N LYS A 85 -26.62 -20.15 -10.76
CA LYS A 85 -28.07 -19.90 -10.92
C LYS A 85 -28.67 -18.83 -10.00
N LEU A 86 -29.46 -17.99 -10.68
CA LEU A 86 -30.19 -16.79 -10.26
C LEU A 86 -29.29 -15.55 -10.07
N ARG A 87 -29.08 -14.80 -11.16
CA ARG A 87 -28.63 -13.41 -11.05
C ARG A 87 -29.69 -12.68 -10.22
N PRO A 88 -29.36 -12.06 -9.07
CA PRO A 88 -30.21 -11.02 -8.55
C PRO A 88 -30.25 -9.94 -9.64
N GLU A 89 -31.43 -9.69 -10.20
CA GLU A 89 -31.61 -8.52 -11.07
C GLU A 89 -31.39 -7.28 -10.20
N ILE A 90 -30.19 -6.73 -10.24
CA ILE A 90 -29.95 -5.39 -9.73
C ILE A 90 -30.69 -4.48 -10.71
N SER A 91 -31.87 -4.01 -10.31
CA SER A 91 -32.57 -2.97 -11.05
C SER A 91 -31.80 -1.65 -10.97
N TYR A 92 -32.03 -0.74 -11.90
CA TYR A 92 -31.39 0.59 -11.89
C TYR A 92 -31.66 1.35 -10.58
N ALA A 93 -32.91 1.33 -10.11
CA ALA A 93 -33.29 1.95 -8.84
C ALA A 93 -32.59 1.33 -7.62
N SER A 94 -32.41 0.01 -7.61
CA SER A 94 -31.67 -0.70 -6.55
C SER A 94 -30.19 -0.34 -6.55
N TRP A 95 -29.56 -0.29 -7.73
CA TRP A 95 -28.18 0.18 -7.89
C TRP A 95 -28.04 1.63 -7.39
N GLU A 96 -28.91 2.53 -7.84
CA GLU A 96 -28.83 3.95 -7.52
C GLU A 96 -28.95 4.19 -6.01
N ASN A 97 -29.94 3.57 -5.36
CA ASN A 97 -30.10 3.64 -3.92
C ASN A 97 -28.85 3.12 -3.19
N ARG A 98 -28.33 1.96 -3.60
CA ARG A 98 -27.13 1.39 -2.97
C ARG A 98 -25.88 2.24 -3.21
N ASN A 99 -25.71 2.81 -4.40
CA ASN A 99 -24.62 3.71 -4.72
C ASN A 99 -24.70 5.00 -3.89
N ASN A 100 -25.89 5.56 -3.71
CA ASN A 100 -26.12 6.73 -2.86
C ASN A 100 -25.81 6.43 -1.39
N GLN A 101 -26.23 5.27 -0.87
CA GLN A 101 -25.87 4.83 0.49
C GLN A 101 -24.35 4.71 0.68
N LEU A 102 -23.63 4.10 -0.28
CA LEU A 102 -22.17 3.96 -0.19
C LEU A 102 -21.46 5.32 -0.30
N ASN A 103 -21.98 6.26 -1.09
CA ASN A 103 -21.48 7.63 -1.12
C ASN A 103 -21.74 8.37 0.21
N ALA A 104 -22.89 8.14 0.84
CA ALA A 104 -23.18 8.68 2.17
C ALA A 104 -22.21 8.12 3.21
N TYR A 105 -22.00 6.80 3.25
CA TYR A 105 -21.01 6.18 4.15
C TYR A 105 -19.59 6.68 3.92
N PHE A 106 -19.19 6.94 2.67
CA PHE A 106 -17.91 7.59 2.37
C PHE A 106 -17.82 9.00 2.98
N ARG A 107 -18.87 9.81 2.80
CA ARG A 107 -18.94 11.15 3.38
C ARG A 107 -18.92 11.11 4.91
N ASP A 108 -19.64 10.18 5.52
CA ASP A 108 -19.70 10.00 6.97
C ASP A 108 -18.35 9.53 7.53
N ALA A 109 -17.64 8.64 6.81
CA ALA A 109 -16.28 8.23 7.16
C ALA A 109 -15.30 9.42 7.13
N CYS A 110 -15.51 10.36 6.21
CA CYS A 110 -14.79 11.63 6.17
C CYS A 110 -15.32 12.68 7.17
N LYS A 111 -16.25 12.31 8.06
CA LYS A 111 -16.92 13.22 9.04
C LYS A 111 -17.54 14.45 8.37
N GLY A 112 -18.08 14.29 7.16
CA GLY A 112 -18.69 15.38 6.38
C GLY A 112 -17.71 16.30 5.67
N ALA A 113 -16.39 16.14 5.86
CA ALA A 113 -15.37 16.92 5.18
C ALA A 113 -15.00 16.35 3.82
N GLU A 114 -14.34 17.16 2.98
CA GLU A 114 -13.65 16.65 1.79
C GLU A 114 -12.50 15.70 2.21
N SER A 115 -12.18 14.71 1.38
CA SER A 115 -11.23 13.64 1.71
C SER A 115 -9.84 14.16 2.10
N LEU A 116 -9.31 15.15 1.36
CA LEU A 116 -8.01 15.75 1.68
C LEU A 116 -8.06 16.50 3.02
N ARG A 117 -9.12 17.27 3.25
CA ARG A 117 -9.30 18.01 4.51
C ARG A 117 -9.45 17.06 5.70
N PHE A 118 -10.18 15.97 5.53
CA PHE A 118 -10.27 14.90 6.52
C PHE A 118 -8.88 14.33 6.87
N LEU A 119 -8.06 14.02 5.86
CA LEU A 119 -6.70 13.50 6.07
C LEU A 119 -5.79 14.53 6.76
N GLN A 120 -5.88 15.81 6.41
CA GLN A 120 -5.14 16.88 7.08
C GLN A 120 -5.51 16.94 8.57
N ASN A 121 -6.81 16.99 8.88
CA ASN A 121 -7.30 17.02 10.27
C ASN A 121 -6.80 15.80 11.07
N LEU A 122 -6.75 14.63 10.43
CA LEU A 122 -6.29 13.41 11.07
C LEU A 122 -4.78 13.43 11.37
N VAL A 123 -3.97 14.00 10.47
CA VAL A 123 -2.54 14.21 10.71
C VAL A 123 -2.34 15.25 11.81
N GLU A 124 -3.11 16.34 11.82
CA GLU A 124 -3.07 17.35 12.87
C GLU A 124 -3.44 16.78 14.25
N GLU A 125 -4.48 15.94 14.31
CA GLU A 125 -4.88 15.20 15.52
C GLU A 125 -3.74 14.29 16.02
N TYR A 126 -3.11 13.54 15.12
CA TYR A 126 -1.91 12.76 15.45
C TYR A 126 -0.75 13.65 15.93
N LEU A 127 -0.53 14.81 15.31
CA LEU A 127 0.55 15.72 15.70
C LEU A 127 0.33 16.32 17.10
N ARG A 128 -0.92 16.48 17.52
CA ARG A 128 -1.29 16.95 18.85
C ARG A 128 -1.22 15.84 19.90
N ASP A 129 -1.91 14.73 19.64
CA ASP A 129 -2.21 13.72 20.66
C ASP A 129 -1.22 12.53 20.63
N ARG A 130 -0.40 12.43 19.58
CA ARG A 130 0.57 11.35 19.33
C ARG A 130 -0.04 9.94 19.30
N GLU A 131 -1.37 9.86 19.13
CA GLU A 131 -2.09 8.60 19.12
C GLU A 131 -2.23 8.05 17.70
N TRP A 132 -1.41 7.05 17.38
CA TRP A 132 -1.49 6.37 16.08
C TRP A 132 -2.78 5.56 15.90
N LYS A 133 -3.37 5.09 17.00
CA LYS A 133 -4.60 4.28 16.99
C LYS A 133 -5.75 4.99 16.27
N THR A 134 -5.79 6.31 16.32
CA THR A 134 -6.78 7.12 15.59
C THR A 134 -6.64 6.96 14.08
N ILE A 135 -5.41 6.99 13.55
CA ILE A 135 -5.12 6.77 12.13
C ILE A 135 -5.44 5.32 11.73
N GLU A 136 -5.06 4.33 12.54
CA GLU A 136 -5.40 2.92 12.31
C GLU A 136 -6.90 2.66 12.28
N THR A 137 -7.64 3.24 13.23
CA THR A 137 -9.09 3.11 13.32
C THR A 137 -9.75 3.72 12.10
N ALA A 138 -9.37 4.94 11.73
CA ALA A 138 -9.87 5.59 10.53
C ALA A 138 -9.60 4.75 9.28
N ARG A 139 -8.37 4.26 9.10
CA ARG A 139 -8.01 3.39 7.97
C ARG A 139 -8.89 2.15 7.87
N SER A 140 -9.16 1.47 8.99
CA SER A 140 -9.96 0.24 9.02
C SER A 140 -11.38 0.44 8.46
N VAL A 141 -11.96 1.63 8.66
CA VAL A 141 -13.26 2.01 8.09
C VAL A 141 -13.18 2.08 6.57
N PHE A 142 -12.14 2.72 6.02
CA PHE A 142 -11.96 2.81 4.57
C PHE A 142 -11.64 1.46 3.93
N ASP A 143 -10.85 0.60 4.56
CA ASP A 143 -10.59 -0.76 4.07
C ASP A 143 -11.88 -1.60 3.98
N SER A 144 -12.75 -1.48 4.99
CA SER A 144 -14.06 -2.14 5.01
C SER A 144 -15.00 -1.59 3.93
N LEU A 145 -15.01 -0.26 3.76
CA LEU A 145 -15.79 0.41 2.74
C LEU A 145 -15.31 0.04 1.33
N LEU A 146 -14.00 -0.01 1.09
CA LEU A 146 -13.44 -0.43 -0.20
C LEU A 146 -13.87 -1.84 -0.55
N THR A 147 -13.81 -2.77 0.42
CA THR A 147 -14.26 -4.16 0.21
C THR A 147 -15.73 -4.20 -0.21
N SER A 148 -16.58 -3.44 0.48
CA SER A 148 -18.01 -3.33 0.16
C SER A 148 -18.26 -2.77 -1.24
N VAL A 149 -17.49 -1.74 -1.64
CA VAL A 149 -17.58 -1.14 -2.97
C VAL A 149 -17.05 -2.08 -4.06
N GLU A 150 -15.95 -2.80 -3.83
CA GLU A 150 -15.40 -3.76 -4.79
C GLU A 150 -16.34 -4.95 -5.05
N GLU A 151 -17.07 -5.40 -4.02
CA GLU A 151 -18.13 -6.40 -4.17
C GLU A 151 -19.31 -5.83 -4.97
N PHE A 152 -19.69 -4.59 -4.69
CA PHE A 152 -20.75 -3.92 -5.42
C PHE A 152 -20.38 -3.67 -6.89
N VAL A 153 -19.14 -3.28 -7.20
CA VAL A 153 -18.59 -3.17 -8.57
C VAL A 153 -18.73 -4.50 -9.31
N ARG A 154 -18.38 -5.62 -8.67
CA ARG A 154 -18.54 -6.96 -9.25
C ARG A 154 -20.02 -7.28 -9.51
N GLY A 155 -20.91 -6.93 -8.58
CA GLY A 155 -22.35 -7.07 -8.75
C GLY A 155 -22.89 -6.27 -9.94
N VAL A 156 -22.52 -4.99 -10.03
CA VAL A 156 -22.93 -4.09 -11.12
C VAL A 156 -22.40 -4.57 -12.47
N LEU A 157 -21.13 -4.95 -12.56
CA LEU A 157 -20.54 -5.48 -13.79
C LEU A 157 -21.28 -6.74 -14.25
N ASN A 158 -21.62 -7.64 -13.33
CA ASN A 158 -22.32 -8.89 -13.65
C ASN A 158 -23.79 -8.70 -14.03
N ALA A 159 -24.48 -7.72 -13.43
CA ALA A 159 -25.90 -7.48 -13.65
C ALA A 159 -26.18 -6.51 -14.80
N MET A 160 -25.47 -5.38 -14.85
CA MET A 160 -25.70 -4.27 -15.77
C MET A 160 -24.64 -4.13 -16.87
N GLY A 161 -23.50 -4.82 -16.73
CA GLY A 161 -22.41 -4.74 -17.70
C GLY A 161 -21.55 -3.47 -17.59
N ALA A 162 -20.75 -3.23 -18.62
CA ALA A 162 -19.93 -2.02 -18.74
C ALA A 162 -20.82 -0.84 -19.16
N GLY A 163 -20.91 0.19 -18.31
CA GLY A 163 -21.74 1.36 -18.58
C GLY A 163 -21.63 2.43 -17.51
N ALA A 164 -22.53 3.43 -17.57
CA ALA A 164 -22.56 4.53 -16.62
C ALA A 164 -22.67 4.07 -15.15
N PRO A 165 -23.49 3.06 -14.78
CA PRO A 165 -23.54 2.55 -13.40
C PRO A 165 -22.20 2.03 -12.89
N LEU A 166 -21.50 1.26 -13.73
CA LEU A 166 -20.18 0.74 -13.41
C LEU A 166 -19.16 1.87 -13.25
N LYS A 167 -19.16 2.85 -14.18
CA LYS A 167 -18.25 4.01 -14.13
C LYS A 167 -18.42 4.80 -12.84
N ALA A 168 -19.66 5.08 -12.43
CA ALA A 168 -19.96 5.81 -11.21
C ALA A 168 -19.50 5.03 -9.96
N THR A 169 -19.78 3.72 -9.91
CA THR A 169 -19.36 2.87 -8.78
C THR A 169 -17.83 2.74 -8.70
N MET A 170 -17.15 2.60 -9.85
CA MET A 170 -15.69 2.59 -9.93
C MET A 170 -15.07 3.93 -9.52
N SER A 171 -15.71 5.06 -9.83
CA SER A 171 -15.27 6.37 -9.36
C SER A 171 -15.25 6.46 -7.83
N LEU A 172 -16.28 5.93 -7.17
CA LEU A 172 -16.29 5.82 -5.71
C LEU A 172 -15.16 4.92 -5.20
N SER A 173 -14.96 3.76 -5.84
CA SER A 173 -13.85 2.85 -5.51
C SER A 173 -12.47 3.53 -5.63
N ALA A 174 -12.29 4.38 -6.63
CA ALA A 174 -11.06 5.13 -6.85
C ALA A 174 -10.83 6.17 -5.74
N LYS A 175 -11.87 6.94 -5.37
CA LYS A 175 -11.80 7.91 -4.27
C LYS A 175 -11.39 7.25 -2.95
N ILE A 176 -12.00 6.11 -2.62
CA ILE A 176 -11.66 5.37 -1.40
C ILE A 176 -10.21 4.85 -1.46
N SER A 177 -9.80 4.31 -2.61
CA SER A 177 -8.43 3.81 -2.80
C SER A 177 -7.39 4.92 -2.66
N GLU A 178 -7.71 6.13 -3.10
CA GLU A 178 -6.85 7.30 -2.94
C GLU A 178 -6.66 7.66 -1.47
N VAL A 179 -7.74 7.67 -0.67
CA VAL A 179 -7.65 7.90 0.78
C VAL A 179 -6.77 6.84 1.45
N ILE A 180 -6.97 5.56 1.11
CA ILE A 180 -6.14 4.44 1.62
C ILE A 180 -4.66 4.61 1.22
N ARG A 181 -4.38 5.15 0.03
CA ARG A 181 -3.02 5.43 -0.40
C ARG A 181 -2.34 6.46 0.51
N TYR A 182 -3.05 7.48 0.99
CA TYR A 182 -2.50 8.43 1.96
C TYR A 182 -2.27 7.79 3.33
N PHE A 183 -3.16 6.91 3.79
CA PHE A 183 -2.90 6.10 4.98
C PHE A 183 -1.64 5.24 4.85
N ASP A 184 -1.40 4.68 3.67
CA ASP A 184 -0.18 3.93 3.37
C ASP A 184 1.07 4.83 3.45
N GLU A 185 1.02 6.06 2.93
CA GLU A 185 2.12 7.03 3.03
C GLU A 185 2.44 7.39 4.48
N MET A 186 1.41 7.63 5.29
CA MET A 186 1.55 7.89 6.73
C MET A 186 2.21 6.71 7.44
N GLU A 187 1.81 5.48 7.12
CA GLU A 187 2.40 4.26 7.71
C GLU A 187 3.86 4.08 7.30
N ILE A 188 4.19 4.35 6.03
CA ILE A 188 5.58 4.30 5.54
C ILE A 188 6.44 5.29 6.32
N VAL A 189 5.98 6.53 6.46
CA VAL A 189 6.68 7.57 7.23
C VAL A 189 6.95 7.10 8.65
N ARG A 190 5.95 6.53 9.33
CA ARG A 190 6.12 5.98 10.69
C ARG A 190 7.17 4.87 10.76
N LEU A 191 7.21 3.98 9.77
CA LEU A 191 8.11 2.81 9.75
C LEU A 191 9.53 3.13 9.27
N GLU A 192 9.73 4.26 8.58
CA GLU A 192 11.03 4.72 8.09
C GLU A 192 11.78 5.59 9.10
N CYS A 193 11.09 6.17 10.09
CA CYS A 193 11.77 6.88 11.18
C CYS A 193 12.47 5.90 12.12
N ASP A 194 13.80 6.02 12.21
CA ASP A 194 14.62 5.22 13.13
C ASP A 194 14.34 5.54 14.61
N SER A 195 13.88 6.78 14.89
CA SER A 195 13.44 7.22 16.21
C SER A 195 11.95 7.59 16.22
N PRO A 196 11.18 7.18 17.24
CA PRO A 196 9.80 7.64 17.45
C PRO A 196 9.67 9.17 17.54
N THR A 197 10.74 9.88 17.94
CA THR A 197 10.78 11.34 18.04
C THR A 197 10.81 12.05 16.69
N ASP A 198 11.18 11.35 15.62
CA ASP A 198 11.30 11.91 14.26
C ASP A 198 10.00 11.76 13.45
N VAL A 199 9.11 10.85 13.85
CA VAL A 199 7.80 10.62 13.21
C VAL A 199 6.96 11.91 13.15
N PRO A 200 6.87 12.74 14.21
CA PRO A 200 6.22 14.05 14.15
C PRO A 200 6.71 14.95 13.01
N LYS A 201 8.03 15.13 12.88
CA LYS A 201 8.62 16.00 11.85
C LYS A 201 8.35 15.47 10.46
N ALA A 202 8.42 14.15 10.29
CA ALA A 202 8.10 13.52 9.03
C ALA A 202 6.60 13.62 8.70
N MET A 203 5.72 13.60 9.70
CA MET A 203 4.28 13.83 9.53
C MET A 203 3.92 15.27 9.18
N GLU A 204 4.69 16.25 9.66
CA GLU A 204 4.56 17.65 9.19
C GLU A 204 4.83 17.77 7.69
N SER A 205 5.77 17.00 7.15
CA SER A 205 6.02 16.92 5.70
C SER A 205 4.83 16.33 4.92
N VAL A 206 4.17 15.31 5.49
CA VAL A 206 2.93 14.75 4.92
C VAL A 206 1.81 15.79 4.92
N LEU A 207 1.62 16.49 6.04
CA LEU A 207 0.62 17.55 6.16
C LEU A 207 0.87 18.68 5.15
N HIS A 208 2.13 19.11 4.98
CA HIS A 208 2.48 20.13 4.00
C HIS A 208 2.19 19.67 2.56
N SER A 209 2.48 18.41 2.26
CA SER A 209 2.19 17.81 0.95
C SER A 209 0.68 17.76 0.67
N LEU A 210 -0.13 17.37 1.66
CA LEU A 210 -1.60 17.37 1.56
C LEU A 210 -2.17 18.78 1.30
N ARG A 211 -1.65 19.82 1.98
CA ARG A 211 -2.07 21.21 1.75
C ARG A 211 -1.72 21.70 0.36
N LYS A 212 -0.52 21.38 -0.13
CA LYS A 212 -0.09 21.74 -1.49
C LYS A 212 -0.96 21.09 -2.56
N ILE A 213 -1.42 19.85 -2.35
CA ILE A 213 -2.33 19.17 -3.28
C ILE A 213 -3.68 19.88 -3.30
N GLU A 214 -4.23 20.23 -2.14
CA GLU A 214 -5.49 20.97 -2.03
C GLU A 214 -5.41 22.34 -2.73
N GLU A 215 -4.35 23.11 -2.50
CA GLU A 215 -4.11 24.40 -3.18
C GLU A 215 -4.06 24.26 -4.70
N ASN A 216 -3.38 23.22 -5.21
CA ASN A 216 -3.31 22.99 -6.66
C ASN A 216 -4.66 22.58 -7.25
N ASP A 217 -5.47 21.82 -6.50
CA ASP A 217 -6.80 21.42 -6.95
C ASP A 217 -7.75 22.63 -7.00
N ILE A 218 -7.70 23.51 -5.99
CA ILE A 218 -8.46 24.77 -5.98
C ILE A 218 -8.09 25.64 -7.19
N ARG A 219 -6.78 25.86 -7.43
CA ARG A 219 -6.32 26.67 -8.58
C ARG A 219 -6.73 26.08 -9.92
N SER A 220 -6.74 24.75 -10.03
CA SER A 220 -7.18 24.06 -11.25
C SER A 220 -8.68 24.23 -11.49
N ARG A 221 -9.50 24.22 -10.43
CA ARG A 221 -10.94 24.47 -10.52
C ARG A 221 -11.24 25.92 -10.89
N GLU A 222 -10.51 26.89 -10.33
CA GLU A 222 -10.66 28.31 -10.65
C GLU A 222 -10.30 28.60 -12.11
N TRP A 223 -9.21 28.02 -12.62
CA TRP A 223 -8.80 28.19 -14.01
C TRP A 223 -9.84 27.65 -14.99
N ASN A 224 -10.40 26.47 -14.72
CA ASN A 224 -11.48 25.89 -15.53
C ASN A 224 -12.81 26.66 -15.45
N PHE A 225 -12.98 27.55 -14.48
CA PHE A 225 -14.17 28.39 -14.37
C PHE A 225 -14.03 29.71 -15.15
N MET A 226 -12.79 30.14 -15.44
CA MET A 226 -12.51 31.36 -16.20
C MET A 226 -12.43 31.15 -17.72
N HIS A 227 -12.54 29.91 -18.20
CA HIS A 227 -12.44 29.51 -19.61
C HIS A 227 -13.60 28.61 -20.02
#